data_AF-K1JE15-F1
#
_entry.id   AF-K1JE15-F1
#
_cell.length_a   1.000
_cell.length_b   1.000
_cell.length_c   1.000
_cell.angle_alpha   90.00
_cell.angle_beta   90.00
_cell.angle_gamma   90.00
#
_symmetry.space_group_name_H-M   'P 1'
#
loop_
_entity.id
_entity.type
_entity.pdbx_description
1 polymer ?
#
loop_
_entity_poly.entity_id
_entity_poly.type
_entity_poly.pdbx_seq_one_letter_code
_entity_poly.pdbx_strand_id
1 'polypeptide(L)'
;MTEMREYATESSLTDMINSAPVGKELCVTFGGIPKIVDVEFNFVGGWVIKQSLAPGMELKFVKGEGRYLEGINITLKEYEGLK
;
A
#
# COMPACT_ATOMS: atom_id res chain seq x y z
N MET A 1 10.87 -22.12 -17.24
CA MET A 1 11.21 -20.72 -16.89
C MET A 1 9.95 -19.87 -16.99
N THR A 2 9.17 -19.73 -15.91
CA THR A 2 8.28 -18.57 -15.71
C THR A 2 7.80 -18.58 -14.27
N GLU A 3 8.09 -17.53 -13.51
CA GLU A 3 7.12 -16.75 -12.71
C GLU A 3 7.89 -15.82 -11.77
N MET A 4 8.17 -14.62 -12.27
CA MET A 4 8.24 -13.44 -11.41
C MET A 4 6.78 -13.00 -11.20
N ARG A 5 6.23 -13.24 -10.00
CA ARG A 5 5.02 -12.55 -9.54
C ARG A 5 5.48 -11.42 -8.63
N GLU A 6 5.29 -10.20 -9.09
CA GLU A 6 5.71 -8.98 -8.41
C GLU A 6 5.07 -8.89 -7.03
N TYR A 7 5.91 -8.87 -6.01
CA TYR A 7 5.51 -8.41 -4.68
C TYR A 7 5.38 -6.88 -4.78
N ALA A 8 4.24 -6.32 -4.38
CA ALA A 8 4.17 -4.88 -4.14
C ALA A 8 5.06 -4.56 -2.94
N THR A 9 6.33 -4.25 -3.23
CA THR A 9 7.28 -3.75 -2.24
C THR A 9 6.99 -2.28 -1.95
N GLU A 10 7.52 -1.76 -0.84
CA GLU A 10 7.44 -0.33 -0.52
C GLU A 10 7.96 0.54 -1.67
N SER A 11 9.00 0.08 -2.40
CA SER A 11 9.52 0.74 -3.59
C SER A 11 8.50 0.79 -4.72
N SER A 12 7.91 -0.36 -5.08
CA SER A 12 6.91 -0.43 -6.17
C SER A 12 5.69 0.43 -5.89
N LEU A 13 5.23 0.48 -4.63
CA LEU A 13 4.14 1.34 -4.21
C LEU A 13 4.51 2.83 -4.33
N THR A 14 5.71 3.18 -3.89
CA THR A 14 6.23 4.55 -3.98
C THR A 14 6.35 5.01 -5.44
N ASP A 15 6.84 4.14 -6.33
CA ASP A 15 6.96 4.42 -7.76
C ASP A 15 5.59 4.60 -8.43
N MET A 16 4.60 3.77 -8.07
CA MET A 16 3.23 3.92 -8.55
C MET A 16 2.62 5.27 -8.11
N ILE A 17 2.85 5.66 -6.85
CA ILE A 17 2.36 6.93 -6.31
C ILE A 17 3.03 8.13 -7.00
N ASN A 18 4.33 8.05 -7.27
CA ASN A 18 5.08 9.12 -7.90
C ASN A 18 4.75 9.30 -9.39
N SER A 19 4.40 8.21 -10.08
CA SER A 19 4.00 8.25 -11.49
C SER A 19 2.53 8.65 -11.71
N ALA A 20 1.71 8.57 -10.67
CA ALA A 20 0.29 8.85 -10.76
C ALA A 20 -0.05 10.35 -10.84
N PRO A 21 -1.08 10.75 -11.61
CA PRO A 21 -1.54 12.13 -11.64
C PRO A 21 -2.20 12.52 -10.31
N VAL A 22 -1.97 13.77 -9.87
CA VAL A 22 -2.68 14.34 -8.70
C VAL A 22 -4.18 14.35 -8.95
N GLY A 23 -4.96 14.02 -7.92
CA GLY A 23 -6.43 13.95 -7.95
C GLY A 23 -7.00 12.66 -8.53
N LYS A 24 -6.16 11.69 -8.91
CA LYS A 24 -6.62 10.38 -9.37
C LYS A 24 -6.66 9.36 -8.23
N GLU A 25 -7.70 8.53 -8.25
CA GLU A 25 -7.79 7.35 -7.39
C GLU A 25 -6.78 6.30 -7.85
N LEU A 26 -6.08 5.74 -6.88
CA LEU A 26 -5.15 4.65 -7.04
C LEU A 26 -5.68 3.45 -6.24
N CYS A 27 -5.65 2.29 -6.88
CA CYS A 27 -6.04 1.02 -6.30
C CYS A 27 -4.84 0.08 -6.34
N VAL A 28 -4.44 -0.43 -5.19
CA VAL A 28 -3.34 -1.40 -5.05
C VAL A 28 -3.91 -2.71 -4.54
N THR A 29 -3.61 -3.77 -5.26
CA THR A 29 -4.00 -5.13 -4.88
C THR A 29 -2.78 -5.86 -4.30
N PHE A 30 -2.98 -6.54 -3.18
CA PHE A 30 -1.95 -7.38 -2.57
C PHE A 30 -2.18 -8.83 -2.97
N GLY A 31 -1.27 -9.37 -3.79
CA GLY A 31 -1.26 -10.79 -4.16
C GLY A 31 -0.48 -11.65 -3.16
N GLY A 32 -0.64 -12.97 -3.25
CA GLY A 32 0.13 -13.94 -2.47
C GLY A 32 -0.67 -14.62 -1.36
N ILE A 33 0.02 -15.03 -0.29
CA ILE A 33 -0.58 -15.73 0.85
C ILE A 33 -1.53 -14.76 1.60
N PRO A 34 -2.76 -15.17 1.96
CA PRO A 34 -3.70 -14.33 2.68
C PRO A 34 -3.11 -13.84 4.00
N LYS A 35 -2.82 -12.54 4.08
CA LYS A 35 -2.31 -11.86 5.28
C LYS A 35 -3.05 -10.55 5.47
N ILE A 36 -3.15 -10.10 6.71
CA ILE A 36 -3.59 -8.73 6.98
C ILE A 36 -2.44 -7.80 6.59
N VAL A 37 -2.75 -6.74 5.84
CA VAL A 37 -1.79 -5.74 5.41
C VAL A 37 -2.07 -4.44 6.13
N ASP A 38 -1.13 -3.99 6.96
CA ASP A 38 -1.16 -2.65 7.52
C ASP A 38 -0.30 -1.73 6.66
N VAL A 39 -0.88 -0.60 6.24
CA VAL A 39 -0.22 0.43 5.46
C VAL A 39 -0.24 1.73 6.26
N GLU A 40 0.94 2.32 6.45
CA GLU A 40 1.11 3.59 7.13
C GLU A 40 1.71 4.63 6.18
N PHE A 41 1.00 5.74 5.99
CA PHE A 41 1.49 6.89 5.24
C PHE A 41 1.94 7.97 6.21
N ASN A 42 3.22 8.34 6.11
CA ASN A 42 3.82 9.39 6.90
C ASN A 42 3.90 10.67 6.07
N PHE A 43 3.35 11.76 6.59
CA PHE A 43 3.31 13.05 5.92
C PHE A 43 4.03 14.15 6.71
N VAL A 44 4.48 15.16 5.97
CA VAL A 44 5.12 16.37 6.51
C VAL A 44 4.25 16.98 7.61
N GLY A 45 4.91 17.38 8.70
CA GLY A 45 4.24 17.89 9.89
C GLY A 45 3.80 16.80 10.86
N GLY A 46 4.26 15.56 10.69
CA GLY A 46 4.05 14.44 11.62
C GLY A 46 2.67 13.79 11.50
N TRP A 47 1.96 14.02 10.40
CA TRP A 47 0.66 13.39 10.16
C TRP A 47 0.85 11.95 9.71
N VAL A 48 0.12 11.02 10.34
CA VAL A 48 0.21 9.59 10.03
C VAL A 48 -1.17 9.03 9.75
N ILE A 49 -1.36 8.47 8.56
CA ILE A 49 -2.60 7.79 8.16
C ILE A 49 -2.34 6.29 8.16
N LYS A 50 -3.14 5.53 8.90
CA LYS A 50 -3.02 4.07 9.00
C LYS A 50 -4.23 3.39 8.38
N GLN A 51 -4.01 2.38 7.55
CA GLN A 51 -5.06 1.53 6.99
C GLN A 51 -4.70 0.06 7.24
N SER A 52 -5.64 -0.69 7.82
CA SER A 52 -5.54 -2.14 7.99
C SER A 52 -6.45 -2.81 6.97
N LEU A 53 -5.89 -3.67 6.14
CA LEU A 53 -6.58 -4.34 5.05
C LEU A 53 -6.70 -5.83 5.38
N ALA A 54 -7.94 -6.31 5.46
CA ALA A 54 -8.20 -7.74 5.52
C ALA A 54 -7.76 -8.42 4.22
N PRO A 55 -7.44 -9.72 4.24
CA PRO A 55 -7.07 -10.43 3.01
C PRO A 55 -8.14 -10.29 1.92
N GLY A 56 -7.70 -10.03 0.69
CA GLY A 56 -8.59 -9.79 -0.45
C GLY A 56 -9.11 -8.36 -0.57
N MET A 57 -8.82 -7.48 0.38
CA MET A 57 -9.12 -6.04 0.24
C MET A 57 -8.05 -5.32 -0.57
N GLU A 58 -8.47 -4.29 -1.28
CA GLU A 58 -7.62 -3.38 -2.04
C GLU A 58 -7.31 -2.14 -1.19
N LEU A 59 -6.09 -1.61 -1.31
CA LEU A 59 -5.77 -0.28 -0.80
C LEU A 59 -6.25 0.76 -1.80
N LYS A 60 -7.11 1.69 -1.36
CA LYS A 60 -7.61 2.78 -2.20
C LYS A 60 -7.26 4.13 -1.59
N PHE A 61 -6.73 5.03 -2.40
CA PHE A 61 -6.48 6.41 -2.01
C PHE A 61 -6.40 7.33 -3.22
N VAL A 62 -6.68 8.61 -2.99
CA VAL A 62 -6.54 9.65 -4.02
C VAL A 62 -5.17 10.30 -3.90
N LYS A 63 -4.44 10.40 -4.99
CA LYS A 63 -3.13 11.05 -5.01
C LYS A 63 -3.26 12.54 -4.69
N GLY A 64 -2.79 12.96 -3.52
CA GLY A 64 -2.58 14.38 -3.19
C GLY A 64 -1.30 14.94 -3.81
N GLU A 65 -0.91 16.15 -3.44
CA GLU A 65 0.40 16.70 -3.83
C GLU A 65 1.55 15.85 -3.24
N GLY A 66 2.51 15.45 -4.07
CA GLY A 66 3.57 14.51 -3.66
C GLY A 66 4.55 15.04 -2.62
N ARG A 67 4.73 16.36 -2.55
CA ARG A 67 5.67 17.03 -1.65
C ARG A 67 5.42 16.82 -0.16
N TYR A 68 4.25 16.31 0.21
CA TYR A 68 3.86 16.11 1.61
C TYR A 68 4.02 14.68 2.09
N LEU A 69 4.21 13.69 1.21
CA LEU A 69 4.40 12.31 1.63
C LEU A 69 5.90 12.08 1.89
N GLU A 70 6.25 11.74 3.14
CA GLU A 70 7.62 11.49 3.57
C GLU A 70 8.00 10.01 3.46
N GLY A 71 7.04 9.10 3.64
CA GLY A 71 7.29 7.67 3.53
C GLY A 71 6.04 6.82 3.65
N ILE A 72 6.19 5.54 3.29
CA ILE A 72 5.16 4.52 3.39
C ILE A 72 5.77 3.29 4.05
N ASN A 73 5.15 2.81 5.12
CA ASN A 73 5.54 1.57 5.77
C ASN A 73 4.46 0.51 5.52
N ILE A 74 4.87 -0.69 5.10
CA ILE A 74 3.95 -1.82 4.89
C ILE A 74 4.31 -2.94 5.86
N THR A 75 3.35 -3.35 6.69
CA THR A 75 3.51 -4.48 7.62
C THR A 75 2.55 -5.60 7.28
N LEU A 76 3.08 -6.82 7.14
CA LEU A 76 2.28 -8.03 6.93
C LEU A 76 2.08 -8.76 8.25
N LYS A 77 0.83 -8.89 8.69
CA LYS A 77 0.47 -9.64 9.90
C LYS A 77 0.06 -11.06 9.56
N GLU A 78 0.36 -11.99 10.46
CA GLU A 78 -0.19 -13.33 10.37
C GLU A 78 -1.72 -13.29 10.43
N TYR A 79 -2.34 -14.14 9.62
CA TYR A 79 -3.79 -14.25 9.54
C TYR A 79 -4.17 -15.72 9.53
N GLU A 80 -4.81 -16.18 10.59
CA GLU A 80 -5.23 -17.57 10.72
C GLU A 80 -6.58 -17.89 10.05
N GLY A 81 -7.27 -16.87 9.49
CA GLY A 81 -8.57 -17.06 8.84
C GLY A 81 -9.75 -17.22 9.80
N LEU A 82 -10.89 -17.60 9.24
CA LEU A 82 -12.01 -18.18 9.98
C LEU A 82 -11.71 -19.68 10.08
N LYS A 83 -11.23 -20.13 11.24
CA LYS A 83 -11.13 -21.56 11.55
C LYS A 83 -12.51 -22.18 11.66
#